data_AF-A0A8C0W2N7-F1
#
_entry.id   AF-A0A8C0W2N7-F1
#
_cell.length_a   1.000
_cell.length_b   1.000
_cell.length_c   1.000
_cell.angle_alpha   90.00
_cell.angle_beta   90.00
_cell.angle_gamma   90.00
#
_symmetry.space_group_name_H-M   'P 1'
#
loop_
_entity.id
_entity.type
_entity.pdbx_description
1 polymer ?
#
loop_
_entity_poly.entity_id
_entity_poly.type
_entity_poly.pdbx_seq_one_letter_code
_entity_poly.pdbx_strand_id
1 'polypeptide(L)'
;MLLNPSRPSSSELVELHVFYVPEGSWNYKLNTISIEVINKFISAGFIRVSPQLTLQALRERLGEFLGEDAVAEKFLFLKCIGNNLAVVKKKQESELKLESFAPPYVILNLH
;
A
#
# COMPACT_ATOMS: atom_id res chain seq x y z
N MET A 1 -25.42 15.57 -15.40
CA MET A 1 -23.97 15.24 -15.49
C MET A 1 -23.87 13.76 -15.83
N LEU A 2 -23.34 13.42 -17.01
CA LEU A 2 -23.20 12.03 -17.43
C LEU A 2 -22.06 11.38 -16.64
N LEU A 3 -22.39 10.39 -15.81
CA LEU A 3 -21.42 9.49 -15.18
C LEU A 3 -20.72 8.71 -16.29
N ASN A 4 -19.40 8.87 -16.41
CA ASN A 4 -18.59 8.04 -17.31
C ASN A 4 -18.72 6.57 -16.86
N PRO A 5 -19.37 5.68 -17.64
CA PRO A 5 -19.66 4.31 -17.20
C PRO A 5 -18.40 3.44 -17.06
N SER A 6 -17.25 3.95 -17.54
CA SER A 6 -15.96 3.27 -17.49
C SER A 6 -15.17 3.51 -16.20
N ARG A 7 -15.57 4.49 -15.38
CA ARG A 7 -14.86 4.82 -14.14
C ARG A 7 -15.54 4.07 -12.98
N PRO A 8 -14.84 3.17 -12.26
CA PRO A 8 -15.37 2.56 -11.06
C PRO A 8 -15.88 3.65 -10.11
N SER A 9 -16.96 3.36 -9.38
CA SER A 9 -17.43 4.29 -8.35
C SER A 9 -16.30 4.48 -7.32
N SER A 10 -16.15 5.69 -6.76
CA SER A 10 -15.09 5.94 -5.77
C SER A 10 -15.21 5.04 -4.55
N SER A 11 -16.40 4.50 -4.29
CA SER A 11 -16.72 3.51 -3.26
C SER A 11 -16.15 2.11 -3.52
N GLU A 12 -15.67 1.83 -4.73
CA GLU A 12 -15.10 0.53 -5.11
C GLU A 12 -13.57 0.51 -5.07
N LEU A 13 -12.92 1.63 -4.75
CA LEU A 13 -11.46 1.75 -4.69
C LEU A 13 -10.96 1.75 -3.25
N VAL A 14 -9.72 1.30 -3.06
CA VAL A 14 -9.01 1.38 -1.76
C VAL A 14 -7.96 2.48 -1.81
N GLU A 15 -7.73 3.13 -0.68
CA GLU A 15 -6.68 4.13 -0.50
C GLU A 15 -5.45 3.46 0.13
N LEU A 16 -4.33 3.46 -0.60
CA LEU A 16 -3.03 3.10 -0.03
C LEU A 16 -2.30 4.39 0.36
N HIS A 17 -1.87 4.48 1.61
CA HIS A 17 -1.06 5.58 2.08
C HIS A 17 0.41 5.37 1.70
N VAL A 18 1.03 6.43 1.19
CA VAL A 18 2.46 6.46 0.88
C VAL A 18 3.16 7.29 1.95
N PHE A 19 4.22 6.74 2.54
CA PHE A 19 4.95 7.37 3.63
C PHE A 19 6.44 7.44 3.33
N TYR A 20 7.08 8.53 3.75
CA TYR A 20 8.51 8.56 3.98
C TYR A 20 8.82 7.98 5.37
N VAL A 21 9.62 6.92 5.39
CA VAL A 21 10.06 6.26 6.62
C VAL A 21 11.31 6.97 7.16
N PRO A 22 11.36 7.35 8.45
CA PRO A 22 12.55 7.97 9.02
C PRO A 22 13.75 7.02 9.01
N GLU A 23 14.91 7.55 8.63
CA GLU A 23 16.18 6.83 8.67
C GLU A 23 16.46 6.26 10.09
N GLY A 24 17.08 5.08 10.16
CA GLY A 24 17.38 4.41 11.42
C GLY A 24 16.20 3.69 12.09
N SER A 25 14.97 3.85 11.59
CA SER A 25 13.79 3.14 12.09
C SER A 25 13.74 1.65 11.71
N TRP A 26 14.63 1.25 10.79
CA TRP A 26 14.58 -0.05 10.14
C TRP A 26 15.39 -1.12 10.87
N ASN A 27 14.77 -2.26 11.15
CA ASN A 27 15.48 -3.46 11.57
C ASN A 27 15.90 -4.28 10.34
N TYR A 28 17.14 -4.10 9.90
CA TYR A 28 17.67 -4.76 8.70
C TYR A 28 17.75 -6.29 8.80
N LYS A 29 17.89 -6.84 10.02
CA LYS A 29 17.95 -8.29 10.23
C LYS A 29 16.60 -8.95 9.96
N LEU A 30 15.52 -8.29 10.35
CA LEU A 30 14.16 -8.82 10.23
C LEU A 30 13.40 -8.23 9.03
N ASN A 31 13.90 -7.17 8.41
CA ASN A 31 13.22 -6.37 7.40
C ASN A 31 11.87 -5.83 7.90
N THR A 32 11.89 -5.26 9.11
CA THR A 32 10.71 -4.72 9.77
C THR A 32 10.95 -3.32 10.34
N ILE A 33 9.84 -2.61 10.58
CA ILE A 33 9.79 -1.37 11.36
C ILE A 33 8.75 -1.57 12.47
N SER A 34 9.05 -1.13 13.70
CA SER A 34 8.07 -1.16 14.79
C SER A 34 6.92 -0.19 14.50
N ILE A 35 5.67 -0.57 14.80
CA ILE A 35 4.54 0.36 14.68
C ILE A 35 4.64 1.54 15.64
N GLU A 36 5.45 1.44 16.70
CA GLU A 36 5.64 2.50 17.69
C GLU A 36 6.23 3.78 17.10
N VAL A 37 6.92 3.68 15.95
CA VAL A 37 7.50 4.83 15.25
C VAL A 37 6.64 5.35 14.10
N ILE A 38 5.43 4.79 13.89
CA ILE A 38 4.56 5.18 12.77
C ILE A 38 4.14 6.65 12.84
N ASN A 39 4.05 7.23 14.04
CA ASN A 39 3.75 8.64 14.26
C ASN A 39 4.86 9.59 13.78
N LYS A 40 6.06 9.07 13.49
CA LYS A 40 7.18 9.83 12.92
C LYS A 40 7.19 9.77 11.39
N PHE A 41 6.35 8.96 10.77
CA PHE A 41 6.31 8.83 9.32
C PHE A 41 5.73 10.11 8.72
N ILE A 42 6.29 10.55 7.60
CA ILE A 42 5.80 11.72 6.87
C ILE A 42 4.91 11.22 5.73
N SER A 43 3.64 11.60 5.73
CA SER A 43 2.71 11.25 4.66
C SER A 43 3.10 11.96 3.36
N ALA A 44 3.26 11.19 2.29
CA ALA A 44 3.43 11.68 0.92
C ALA A 44 2.09 11.76 0.16
N GLY A 45 0.99 11.33 0.80
CA GLY A 45 -0.34 11.29 0.21
C GLY A 45 -0.90 9.87 0.11
N PHE A 46 -1.89 9.71 -0.76
CA PHE A 46 -2.61 8.46 -0.98
C PHE A 46 -2.74 8.17 -2.47
N ILE A 47 -2.76 6.89 -2.81
CA ILE A 47 -3.10 6.41 -4.15
C ILE A 47 -4.42 5.63 -4.08
N ARG A 48 -5.32 5.90 -5.02
CA ARG A 48 -6.60 5.19 -5.15
C ARG A 48 -6.50 4.13 -6.22
N VAL A 49 -6.75 2.89 -5.84
CA VAL A 49 -6.47 1.71 -6.65
C VAL A 49 -7.58 0.68 -6.49
N SER A 50 -7.76 -0.17 -7.50
CA SER A 50 -8.74 -1.24 -7.41
C SER A 50 -8.29 -2.28 -6.38
N PRO A 51 -9.17 -2.72 -5.45
CA PRO A 51 -8.84 -3.73 -4.44
C PRO A 51 -8.41 -5.08 -5.05
N GLN A 52 -8.83 -5.37 -6.29
CA GLN A 52 -8.55 -6.63 -6.98
C GLN A 52 -7.14 -6.69 -7.60
N LEU A 53 -6.44 -5.56 -7.69
CA LEU A 53 -5.06 -5.54 -8.14
C LEU A 53 -4.17 -6.28 -7.16
N THR A 54 -3.12 -6.90 -7.68
CA THR A 54 -2.02 -7.41 -6.86
C THR A 54 -0.99 -6.31 -6.62
N LEU A 55 -0.14 -6.46 -5.60
CA LEU A 55 0.98 -5.54 -5.38
C LEU A 55 1.95 -5.54 -6.56
N GLN A 56 2.16 -6.69 -7.21
CA GLN A 56 3.01 -6.77 -8.39
C GLN A 56 2.43 -5.92 -9.53
N ALA A 57 1.14 -6.07 -9.83
CA ALA A 57 0.48 -5.27 -10.87
C ALA A 57 0.51 -3.78 -10.53
N LEU A 58 0.41 -3.42 -9.24
CA LEU A 58 0.59 -2.04 -8.81
C LEU A 58 2.02 -1.55 -9.05
N ARG A 59 3.04 -2.36 -8.73
CA ARG A 59 4.44 -2.02 -8.98
C ARG A 59 4.73 -1.79 -10.45
N GLU A 60 4.24 -2.68 -11.31
CA GLU A 60 4.38 -2.59 -12.77
C GLU A 60 3.77 -1.29 -13.28
N ARG A 61 2.53 -0.97 -12.87
CA ARG A 61 1.89 0.30 -13.21
C ARG A 61 2.67 1.52 -12.72
N LEU A 62 3.15 1.49 -11.47
CA LEU A 62 4.02 2.57 -10.97
C LEU A 62 5.29 2.69 -11.81
N GLY A 63 5.86 1.58 -12.26
CA GLY A 63 7.03 1.53 -13.14
C GLY A 63 6.77 2.16 -14.49
N GLU A 64 5.59 1.94 -15.07
CA GLU A 64 5.17 2.61 -16.32
C GLU A 64 5.12 4.14 -16.19
N PHE A 65 4.77 4.67 -15.00
CA PHE A 65 4.67 6.12 -14.76
C PHE A 65 5.97 6.77 -14.27
N LEU A 66 6.76 6.06 -13.47
CA LEU A 66 7.90 6.62 -12.72
C LEU A 66 9.26 6.05 -13.15
N GLY A 67 9.26 5.02 -13.99
CA GLY A 67 10.43 4.21 -14.35
C GLY A 67 10.59 3.01 -13.41
N GLU A 68 10.87 1.83 -13.99
CA GLU A 68 11.00 0.58 -13.24
C GLU A 68 12.11 0.63 -12.17
N ASP A 69 13.28 1.18 -12.53
CA ASP A 69 14.42 1.31 -11.63
C ASP A 69 14.09 2.22 -10.43
N ALA A 70 13.43 3.36 -10.70
CA ALA A 70 13.04 4.29 -9.65
C ALA A 70 12.06 3.65 -8.66
N VAL A 71 11.12 2.82 -9.14
CA VAL A 71 10.18 2.11 -8.29
C VAL A 71 10.84 0.99 -7.50
N ALA A 72 11.77 0.25 -8.12
CA ALA A 72 12.52 -0.83 -7.46
C ALA A 72 13.43 -0.30 -6.34
N GLU A 73 14.05 0.86 -6.52
CA GLU A 73 14.97 1.45 -5.55
C GLU A 73 14.28 2.22 -4.43
N LYS A 74 13.21 2.96 -4.75
CA LYS A 74 12.64 3.96 -3.83
C LYS A 74 11.38 3.50 -3.09
N PHE A 75 10.71 2.44 -3.55
CA PHE A 75 9.41 2.04 -3.01
C PHE A 75 9.40 0.61 -2.49
N LEU A 76 9.03 0.49 -1.22
CA LEU A 76 8.80 -0.78 -0.53
C LEU A 76 7.33 -0.90 -0.13
N PHE A 77 6.74 -2.07 -0.35
CA PHE A 77 5.42 -2.38 0.21
C PHE A 77 5.58 -2.97 1.61
N LEU A 78 4.80 -2.44 2.55
CA LEU A 78 4.83 -2.84 3.95
C LEU A 78 3.49 -3.42 4.36
N LYS A 79 3.50 -4.55 5.06
CA LYS A 79 2.31 -5.17 5.66
C LYS A 79 2.45 -5.22 7.18
N CYS A 80 1.37 -4.93 7.89
CA CYS A 80 1.33 -5.09 9.35
C CYS A 80 1.31 -6.57 9.73
N ILE A 81 2.26 -7.00 10.57
CA ILE A 81 2.41 -8.34 11.13
C ILE A 81 2.70 -8.20 12.62
N GLY A 82 1.70 -8.46 13.46
CA GLY A 82 1.77 -8.18 14.90
C GLY A 82 2.02 -6.69 15.14
N ASN A 83 3.07 -6.37 15.91
CA ASN A 83 3.45 -4.98 16.22
C ASN A 83 4.50 -4.39 15.26
N ASN A 84 4.63 -4.96 14.06
CA ASN A 84 5.63 -4.52 13.10
C ASN A 84 5.02 -4.34 11.71
N LEU A 85 5.55 -3.37 10.96
CA LEU A 85 5.44 -3.31 9.51
C LEU A 85 6.58 -4.12 8.90
N ALA A 86 6.27 -5.16 8.13
CA ALA A 86 7.24 -6.02 7.47
C ALA A 86 7.24 -5.80 5.97
N VAL A 87 8.41 -5.89 5.33
CA VAL A 87 8.50 -5.84 3.86
C VAL A 87 7.80 -7.03 3.23
N VAL A 88 6.94 -6.74 2.27
CA VAL A 88 6.41 -7.74 1.35
C VAL A 88 7.50 -8.10 0.36
N LYS A 89 7.90 -9.37 0.32
CA LYS A 89 8.92 -9.83 -0.64
C LYS A 89 8.32 -9.87 -2.05
N LYS A 90 9.15 -9.63 -3.07
CA LYS A 90 8.73 -9.64 -4.49
C LYS A 90 7.91 -10.87 -4.89
N LYS A 91 8.25 -12.07 -4.39
CA LYS A 91 7.48 -13.31 -4.65
C LYS A 91 6.06 -13.29 -4.08
N GLN A 92 5.83 -12.55 -3.00
CA GLN A 92 4.52 -12.41 -2.38
C GLN A 92 3.67 -11.32 -3.06
N GLU A 93 4.31 -10.40 -3.80
CA GLU A 93 3.61 -9.30 -4.47
C GLU A 93 2.62 -9.80 -5.52
N SER A 94 2.88 -10.96 -6.14
CA SER A 94 1.97 -11.60 -7.12
C SER A 94 0.74 -12.24 -6.47
N GLU A 95 0.85 -12.61 -5.19
CA GLU A 95 -0.20 -13.34 -4.45
C GLU A 95 -1.11 -12.40 -3.65
N LEU A 96 -0.56 -11.25 -3.23
CA LEU A 96 -1.25 -10.32 -2.34
C LEU A 96 -2.06 -9.28 -3.14
N LYS A 97 -3.38 -9.34 -2.97
CA LYS A 97 -4.30 -8.31 -3.45
C LYS A 97 -4.34 -7.10 -2.53
N LEU A 98 -4.61 -5.93 -3.11
CA LEU A 98 -4.69 -4.66 -2.40
C LEU A 98 -5.85 -4.60 -1.40
N GLU A 99 -6.89 -5.41 -1.57
CA GLU A 99 -7.97 -5.58 -0.57
C GLU A 99 -7.44 -5.97 0.81
N SER A 100 -6.33 -6.72 0.87
CA SER A 100 -5.73 -7.16 2.14
C SER A 100 -5.00 -6.06 2.92
N PHE A 101 -4.87 -4.87 2.32
CA PHE A 101 -4.30 -3.67 2.92
C PHE A 101 -5.37 -2.65 3.30
N ALA A 102 -6.63 -2.89 2.92
CA ALA A 102 -7.73 -2.07 3.39
C ALA A 102 -7.94 -2.30 4.89
N PRO A 103 -8.34 -1.27 5.66
CA PRO A 103 -8.83 -1.48 7.01
C PRO A 103 -9.93 -2.54 7.00
N PRO A 104 -10.02 -3.41 8.02
CA PRO A 104 -11.18 -4.29 8.15
C PRO A 104 -12.40 -3.37 8.22
N TYR A 105 -13.27 -3.44 7.20
CA TYR A 105 -14.51 -2.67 7.19
C TYR A 105 -15.32 -3.14 8.41
N VAL A 106 -15.35 -2.31 9.45
CA VAL A 106 -16.39 -2.43 10.47
C VAL A 106 -17.67 -2.08 9.74
N ILE A 107 -18.49 -3.09 9.43
CA ILE A 107 -19.87 -2.86 9.04
C ILE A 107 -20.51 -2.21 10.26
N LEU A 108 -20.56 -0.88 10.30
CA LEU A 108 -21.41 -0.15 11.21
C LEU A 108 -22.83 -0.39 10.71
N ASN A 109 -23.46 -1.46 11.21
CA ASN A 109 -24.90 -1.64 11.14
C ASN A 109 -25.52 -0.48 11.94
N LEU A 110 -25.79 0.64 11.27
CA LEU A 110 -26.67 1.66 11.78
C LEU A 110 -28.09 1.09 11.70
N HIS A 111 -28.57 0.58 12.83
CA HIS A 111 -29.98 0.29 13.07
C HIS A 111 -30.77 1.58 13.29
#